data_AF-A0A1Q6E2J5-F1
#
_entry.id   AF-A0A1Q6E2J5-F1
#
_cell.length_a   1.000
_cell.length_b   1.000
_cell.length_c   1.000
_cell.angle_alpha   90.00
_cell.angle_beta   90.00
_cell.angle_gamma   90.00
#
_symmetry.space_group_name_H-M   'P 1'
#
loop_
_entity.id
_entity.type
_entity.pdbx_description
1 polymer ?
#
loop_
_entity_poly.entity_id
_entity_poly.type
_entity_poly.pdbx_seq_one_letter_code
_entity_poly.pdbx_strand_id
1 'polypeptide(L)'
;MSQRNPMNERYTSDQKHGATRKSAASAKPVSKAASSVRTTSSKPEKKGLFGGSKKQEPAPAKAPKKTKAAQSSAKAEEAPSLSKEEQKEIEKHNKKVKRADREARRERNKEVNRFVPDTAEFKRLNRKRMVYSGVGFVGMIVAIVLSLLIPQQPFISIGLMIASWFFFFMGMRIDTNQLRPLREQGYDKAVRQAQKKANRKKK
;
A
#
# COMPACT_ATOMS: atom_id res chain seq x y z
N MET A 1 -34.23 11.45 -23.85
CA MET A 1 -33.61 10.14 -24.14
C MET A 1 -32.11 10.35 -24.34
N SER A 2 -31.23 9.86 -23.47
CA SER A 2 -29.78 10.00 -23.68
C SER A 2 -29.33 8.97 -24.73
N GLN A 3 -28.81 9.43 -25.87
CA GLN A 3 -28.10 8.56 -26.81
C GLN A 3 -26.93 7.90 -26.09
N ARG A 4 -26.95 6.56 -25.99
CA ARG A 4 -25.83 5.81 -25.40
C ARG A 4 -24.75 5.66 -26.46
N ASN A 5 -23.50 5.83 -26.05
CA ASN A 5 -22.34 5.75 -26.93
C ASN A 5 -22.22 4.34 -27.57
N PRO A 6 -22.35 4.22 -28.90
CA PRO A 6 -22.35 2.94 -29.61
C PRO A 6 -20.97 2.24 -29.62
N MET A 7 -19.89 2.94 -29.28
CA MET A 7 -18.53 2.37 -29.27
C MET A 7 -18.13 1.76 -27.91
N ASN A 8 -19.07 1.50 -27.01
CA ASN A 8 -18.76 0.89 -25.73
C ASN A 8 -18.60 -0.64 -25.86
N GLU A 9 -17.42 -1.16 -25.51
CA GLU A 9 -17.02 -2.59 -25.60
C GLU A 9 -17.98 -3.55 -24.88
N ARG A 10 -18.76 -3.04 -23.92
CA ARG A 10 -19.80 -3.79 -23.20
C ARG A 10 -20.95 -4.27 -24.11
N TYR A 11 -21.17 -3.61 -25.25
CA TYR A 11 -22.24 -3.95 -26.18
C TYR A 11 -21.73 -4.51 -27.51
N THR A 12 -20.46 -4.30 -27.85
CA THR A 12 -19.86 -4.77 -29.10
C THR A 12 -19.12 -6.10 -28.96
N SER A 13 -19.00 -6.65 -27.75
CA SER A 13 -18.47 -7.99 -27.56
C SER A 13 -19.59 -9.04 -27.59
N ASP A 14 -19.63 -9.86 -28.64
CA ASP A 14 -20.51 -11.04 -28.80
C ASP A 14 -20.21 -12.19 -27.82
N GLN A 15 -19.52 -11.89 -26.72
CA GLN A 15 -19.10 -12.90 -25.76
C GLN A 15 -20.12 -12.98 -24.63
N LYS A 16 -21.03 -13.96 -24.75
CA LYS A 16 -22.01 -14.29 -23.70
C LYS A 16 -21.31 -14.42 -22.34
N HIS A 17 -21.57 -13.47 -21.45
CA HIS A 17 -21.08 -13.51 -20.07
C HIS A 17 -21.69 -14.72 -19.34
N GLY A 18 -20.89 -15.76 -19.15
CA GLY A 18 -21.36 -16.99 -18.50
C GLY A 18 -20.29 -18.06 -18.31
N ALA A 19 -19.03 -17.71 -18.05
CA ALA A 19 -18.01 -18.68 -17.65
C ALA A 19 -17.92 -18.74 -16.12
N THR A 20 -18.69 -19.65 -15.52
CA THR A 20 -18.64 -19.97 -14.09
C THR A 20 -17.25 -20.46 -13.66
N ARG A 21 -16.83 -20.06 -12.45
CA ARG A 21 -15.56 -20.37 -11.76
C ARG A 21 -15.34 -21.87 -11.46
N LYS A 22 -15.22 -22.73 -12.48
CA LYS A 22 -14.91 -24.17 -12.27
C LYS A 22 -13.60 -24.67 -12.90
N SER A 23 -12.90 -23.86 -13.71
CA SER A 23 -11.73 -24.36 -14.46
C SER A 23 -10.36 -24.18 -13.78
N ALA A 24 -10.31 -23.65 -12.55
CA ALA A 24 -9.04 -23.41 -11.84
C ALA A 24 -8.57 -24.58 -10.95
N ALA A 25 -9.37 -25.64 -10.83
CA ALA A 25 -9.10 -26.76 -9.91
C ALA A 25 -8.43 -27.98 -10.55
N SER A 26 -8.17 -27.97 -11.87
CA SER A 26 -7.54 -29.10 -12.59
C SER A 26 -6.11 -28.84 -13.07
N ALA A 27 -5.54 -27.66 -12.81
CA ALA A 27 -4.14 -27.39 -13.12
C ALA A 27 -3.23 -27.96 -12.01
N LYS A 28 -2.63 -29.13 -12.25
CA LYS A 28 -1.58 -29.69 -11.40
C LYS A 28 -0.39 -28.71 -11.34
N PRO A 29 0.24 -28.49 -10.17
CA PRO A 29 1.43 -27.64 -10.09
C PRO A 29 2.58 -28.31 -10.84
N VAL A 30 3.16 -27.63 -11.82
CA VAL A 30 4.41 -28.06 -12.45
C VAL A 30 5.53 -27.76 -11.45
N SER A 31 5.97 -28.79 -10.73
CA SER A 31 7.16 -28.75 -9.91
C SER A 31 8.37 -28.46 -10.80
N LYS A 32 8.94 -27.27 -10.68
CA LYS A 32 10.30 -26.99 -11.18
C LYS A 32 11.13 -26.41 -10.03
N ALA A 33 12.31 -26.99 -9.90
CA ALA A 33 13.17 -27.00 -8.73
C ALA A 33 13.51 -25.60 -8.18
N ALA A 34 13.74 -25.57 -6.86
CA ALA A 34 14.20 -24.41 -6.13
C ALA A 34 15.55 -23.92 -6.65
N SER A 35 15.57 -22.71 -7.22
CA SER A 35 16.79 -21.92 -7.38
C SER A 35 16.91 -21.01 -6.15
N SER A 36 17.72 -21.43 -5.17
CA SER A 36 18.05 -20.60 -4.02
C SER A 36 19.13 -19.59 -4.40
N VAL A 37 18.76 -18.37 -4.72
CA VAL A 37 19.73 -17.27 -4.82
C VAL A 37 19.90 -16.63 -3.45
N ARG A 38 21.08 -16.81 -2.84
CA ARG A 38 21.51 -16.04 -1.67
C ARG A 38 21.68 -14.58 -2.08
N THR A 39 20.88 -13.68 -1.53
CA THR A 39 21.19 -12.25 -1.53
C THR A 39 21.84 -11.89 -0.20
N THR A 40 23.11 -11.50 -0.26
CA THR A 40 23.81 -10.87 0.86
C THR A 40 23.15 -9.52 1.14
N SER A 41 22.88 -9.26 2.43
CA SER A 41 22.25 -8.05 2.90
C SER A 41 23.19 -6.85 2.83
N SER A 42 22.86 -5.85 2.01
CA SER A 42 23.31 -4.47 2.25
C SER A 42 22.11 -3.64 2.71
N LYS A 43 22.20 -3.24 3.98
CA LYS A 43 21.20 -2.47 4.72
C LYS A 43 21.12 -1.04 4.15
N PRO A 44 19.96 -0.53 3.72
CA PRO A 44 19.87 0.88 3.34
C PRO A 44 19.64 1.72 4.60
N GLU A 45 20.64 2.55 4.93
CA GLU A 45 20.50 3.63 5.91
C GLU A 45 19.49 4.66 5.41
N LYS A 46 18.53 4.98 6.26
CA LYS A 46 17.52 6.02 6.03
C LYS A 46 18.20 7.38 6.05
N LYS A 47 18.20 8.12 4.94
CA LYS A 47 18.42 9.57 4.94
C LYS A 47 17.08 10.30 4.82
N GLY A 48 16.80 11.09 5.85
CA GLY A 48 15.55 11.81 6.06
C GLY A 48 15.37 13.02 5.15
N LEU A 49 14.12 13.45 5.10
CA LEU A 49 13.55 14.53 4.28
C LEU A 49 13.76 15.93 4.90
N PHE A 50 14.90 16.19 5.55
CA PHE A 50 15.21 17.51 6.12
C PHE A 50 16.62 17.94 5.72
N GLY A 51 16.69 19.17 5.23
CA GLY A 51 17.83 19.77 4.54
C GLY A 51 19.10 19.92 5.37
N GLY A 52 20.20 20.06 4.64
CA GLY A 52 21.52 20.35 5.16
C GLY A 52 22.49 20.54 4.00
N SER A 53 22.78 21.81 3.73
CA SER A 53 23.71 22.34 2.73
C SER A 53 25.14 21.80 2.91
N LYS A 54 25.85 21.57 1.79
CA LYS A 54 27.29 21.86 1.71
C LYS A 54 27.75 22.02 0.25
N LYS A 55 28.41 23.15 0.03
CA LYS A 55 29.00 23.73 -1.16
C LYS A 55 30.44 23.21 -1.29
N GLN A 56 30.89 22.71 -2.45
CA GLN A 56 32.27 22.89 -2.95
C GLN A 56 32.50 22.22 -4.32
N GLU A 57 32.86 23.05 -5.30
CA GLU A 57 33.78 22.76 -6.42
C GLU A 57 35.15 23.41 -6.08
N PRO A 58 36.29 23.18 -6.78
CA PRO A 58 36.55 22.38 -8.00
C PRO A 58 37.80 21.44 -7.93
N ALA A 59 38.18 20.84 -9.07
CA ALA A 59 39.18 19.78 -9.35
C ALA A 59 40.69 20.15 -9.15
N PRO A 60 41.68 19.22 -9.30
CA PRO A 60 42.22 18.87 -10.64
C PRO A 60 42.82 17.44 -10.90
N ALA A 61 42.83 17.06 -12.18
CA ALA A 61 43.70 16.20 -13.00
C ALA A 61 44.68 15.14 -12.41
N LYS A 62 44.63 13.89 -12.93
CA LYS A 62 45.72 13.22 -13.72
C LYS A 62 45.44 11.73 -14.09
N ALA A 63 45.59 11.46 -15.39
CA ALA A 63 46.24 10.31 -16.06
C ALA A 63 45.56 8.91 -16.16
N PRO A 64 45.85 8.15 -17.26
CA PRO A 64 44.95 7.17 -17.87
C PRO A 64 45.37 5.71 -17.63
N LYS A 65 44.42 4.78 -17.59
CA LYS A 65 44.70 3.33 -17.71
C LYS A 65 43.82 2.68 -18.77
N LYS A 66 44.37 2.62 -19.99
CA LYS A 66 44.10 1.55 -20.95
C LYS A 66 44.60 0.24 -20.34
N THR A 67 43.71 -0.67 -20.00
CA THR A 67 43.84 -2.14 -20.08
C THR A 67 42.73 -2.77 -19.25
N LYS A 68 41.67 -3.26 -19.93
CA LYS A 68 40.78 -4.37 -19.53
C LYS A 68 39.54 -4.45 -20.46
N ALA A 69 39.71 -4.16 -21.76
CA ALA A 69 38.64 -4.32 -22.76
C ALA A 69 38.73 -5.66 -23.52
N ALA A 70 39.57 -6.61 -23.10
CA ALA A 70 39.85 -7.82 -23.88
C ALA A 70 39.31 -9.13 -23.27
N GLN A 71 38.59 -9.09 -22.14
CA GLN A 71 38.06 -10.32 -21.51
C GLN A 71 36.65 -10.08 -20.94
N SER A 72 35.67 -9.92 -21.82
CA SER A 72 34.26 -10.16 -21.47
C SER A 72 33.43 -10.72 -22.63
N SER A 73 34.04 -10.99 -23.78
CA SER A 73 33.36 -11.42 -25.02
C SER A 73 33.32 -12.94 -25.22
N ALA A 74 33.19 -13.73 -24.15
CA ALA A 74 33.11 -15.19 -24.28
C ALA A 74 32.31 -15.85 -23.13
N LYS A 75 31.14 -15.32 -22.80
CA LYS A 75 30.01 -16.12 -22.26
C LYS A 75 28.69 -15.35 -22.31
N ALA A 76 28.31 -14.91 -23.49
CA ALA A 76 26.91 -14.61 -23.79
C ALA A 76 26.33 -15.82 -24.53
N GLU A 77 26.25 -16.96 -23.83
CA GLU A 77 25.42 -18.08 -24.26
C GLU A 77 23.96 -17.65 -24.13
N GLU A 78 23.37 -17.36 -25.29
CA GLU A 78 21.95 -17.46 -25.64
C GLU A 78 20.96 -17.56 -24.47
N ALA A 79 20.50 -16.40 -24.00
CA ALA A 79 19.12 -16.32 -23.55
C ALA A 79 18.24 -16.45 -24.81
N PRO A 80 17.29 -17.42 -24.87
CA PRO A 80 16.39 -17.51 -26.01
C PRO A 80 15.65 -16.17 -26.11
N SER A 81 15.79 -15.50 -27.25
CA SER A 81 15.09 -14.28 -27.56
C SER A 81 13.60 -14.61 -27.66
N LEU A 82 12.92 -14.58 -26.49
CA LEU A 82 11.47 -14.78 -26.39
C LEU A 82 10.78 -14.01 -27.50
N SER A 83 9.94 -14.69 -28.27
CA SER A 83 9.27 -14.07 -29.39
C SER A 83 8.48 -12.86 -28.90
N LYS A 84 8.30 -11.84 -29.76
CA LYS A 84 7.53 -10.63 -29.39
C LYS A 84 6.12 -10.97 -28.89
N GLU A 85 5.60 -12.15 -29.23
CA GLU A 85 4.32 -12.67 -28.77
C GLU A 85 4.40 -13.23 -27.35
N GLU A 86 5.41 -14.04 -27.03
CA GLU A 86 5.62 -14.56 -25.68
C GLU A 86 5.89 -13.43 -24.67
N GLN A 87 6.64 -12.39 -25.06
CA GLN A 87 6.86 -11.21 -24.22
C GLN A 87 5.55 -10.47 -23.90
N LYS A 88 4.66 -10.33 -24.89
CA LYS A 88 3.33 -9.72 -24.71
C LYS A 88 2.42 -10.57 -23.83
N GLU A 89 2.49 -11.90 -23.93
CA GLU A 89 1.72 -12.81 -23.09
C GLU A 89 2.18 -12.79 -21.63
N ILE A 90 3.50 -12.80 -21.40
CA ILE A 90 4.09 -12.65 -20.07
C ILE A 90 3.72 -11.29 -19.46
N GLU A 91 3.74 -10.21 -20.25
CA GLU A 91 3.32 -8.89 -19.79
C GLU A 91 1.82 -8.86 -19.42
N LYS A 92 0.96 -9.42 -20.27
CA LYS A 92 -0.48 -9.56 -19.99
C LYS A 92 -0.73 -10.40 -18.74
N HIS A 93 -0.04 -11.52 -18.58
CA HIS A 93 -0.12 -12.37 -17.40
C HIS A 93 0.34 -11.61 -16.14
N ASN A 94 1.49 -10.94 -16.19
CA ASN A 94 1.99 -10.13 -15.08
C ASN A 94 1.04 -8.97 -14.73
N LYS A 95 0.39 -8.35 -15.71
CA LYS A 95 -0.63 -7.32 -15.49
C LYS A 95 -1.88 -7.89 -14.85
N LYS A 96 -2.33 -9.09 -15.26
CA LYS A 96 -3.45 -9.81 -14.64
C LYS A 96 -3.12 -10.21 -13.20
N VAL A 97 -1.93 -10.76 -12.94
CA VAL A 97 -1.46 -11.10 -11.58
C VAL A 97 -1.39 -9.86 -10.70
N LYS A 98 -0.82 -8.75 -11.17
CA LYS A 98 -0.80 -7.47 -10.42
C LYS A 98 -2.19 -6.92 -10.14
N ARG A 99 -3.15 -7.10 -11.05
CA ARG A 99 -4.55 -6.69 -10.82
C ARG A 99 -5.21 -7.58 -9.78
N ALA A 100 -5.08 -8.90 -9.91
CA ALA A 100 -5.60 -9.87 -8.95
C ALA A 100 -5.02 -9.66 -7.54
N ASP A 101 -3.72 -9.40 -7.42
CA ASP A 101 -3.07 -9.08 -6.14
C ASP A 101 -3.64 -7.80 -5.51
N ARG A 102 -3.82 -6.74 -6.30
CA ARG A 102 -4.44 -5.49 -5.82
C ARG A 102 -5.88 -5.71 -5.37
N GLU A 103 -6.65 -6.52 -6.09
CA GLU A 103 -8.04 -6.87 -5.74
C GLU A 103 -8.09 -7.68 -4.45
N ALA A 104 -7.27 -8.72 -4.33
CA ALA A 104 -7.14 -9.52 -3.11
C ALA A 104 -6.71 -8.67 -1.90
N ARG A 105 -5.79 -7.72 -2.10
CA ARG A 105 -5.38 -6.78 -1.03
C ARG A 105 -6.51 -5.83 -0.63
N ARG A 106 -7.35 -5.39 -1.58
CA ARG A 106 -8.54 -4.57 -1.29
C ARG A 106 -9.59 -5.36 -0.52
N GLU A 107 -9.85 -6.60 -0.90
CA GLU A 107 -10.79 -7.48 -0.21
C GLU A 107 -10.33 -7.75 1.23
N ARG A 108 -9.06 -8.14 1.41
CA ARG A 108 -8.47 -8.29 2.75
C ARG A 108 -8.59 -6.99 3.57
N ASN A 109 -8.26 -5.84 2.99
CA ASN A 109 -8.34 -4.56 3.70
C ASN A 109 -9.78 -4.21 4.11
N LYS A 110 -10.80 -4.59 3.33
CA LYS A 110 -12.21 -4.41 3.70
C LYS A 110 -12.59 -5.29 4.88
N GLU A 111 -12.17 -6.56 4.87
CA GLU A 111 -12.41 -7.50 5.96
C GLU A 111 -11.72 -7.08 7.25
N VAL A 112 -10.45 -6.69 7.17
CA VAL A 112 -9.68 -6.13 8.29
C VAL A 112 -10.34 -4.85 8.83
N ASN A 113 -10.81 -3.96 7.95
CA ASN A 113 -11.44 -2.73 8.39
C ASN A 113 -12.77 -2.97 9.12
N ARG A 114 -13.50 -4.01 8.73
CA ARG A 114 -14.75 -4.43 9.38
C ARG A 114 -14.49 -5.14 10.71
N PHE A 115 -13.33 -5.76 10.86
CA PHE A 115 -12.97 -6.46 12.08
C PHE A 115 -12.70 -5.50 13.23
N VAL A 116 -13.42 -5.71 14.34
CA VAL A 116 -13.23 -4.98 15.59
C VAL A 116 -12.64 -5.94 16.62
N PRO A 117 -11.35 -5.83 16.97
CA PRO A 117 -10.75 -6.67 18.00
C PRO A 117 -11.28 -6.28 19.39
N ASP A 118 -11.79 -7.26 20.14
CA ASP A 118 -12.19 -7.10 21.54
C ASP A 118 -10.99 -7.17 22.50
N THR A 119 -9.95 -6.36 22.27
CA THR A 119 -8.80 -6.24 23.18
C THR A 119 -8.92 -4.99 24.07
N ALA A 120 -8.46 -5.08 25.32
CA ALA A 120 -8.45 -3.95 26.24
C ALA A 120 -7.57 -2.79 25.73
N GLU A 121 -6.47 -3.12 25.05
CA GLU A 121 -5.58 -2.16 24.39
C GLU A 121 -6.31 -1.37 23.28
N PHE A 122 -7.07 -2.06 22.44
CA PHE A 122 -7.86 -1.43 21.37
C PHE A 122 -8.89 -0.47 21.96
N LYS A 123 -9.60 -0.85 23.04
CA LYS A 123 -10.57 0.02 23.71
C LYS A 123 -9.94 1.27 24.32
N ARG A 124 -8.78 1.15 24.98
CA ARG A 124 -8.03 2.29 25.53
C ARG A 124 -7.55 3.23 24.44
N LEU A 125 -7.00 2.67 23.36
CA LEU A 125 -6.45 3.45 22.26
C LEU A 125 -7.56 4.14 21.44
N ASN A 126 -8.69 3.47 21.26
CA ASN A 126 -9.89 4.05 20.66
C ASN A 126 -10.45 5.22 21.48
N ARG A 127 -10.44 5.10 22.82
CA ARG A 127 -10.83 6.21 23.71
C ARG A 127 -9.89 7.40 23.57
N LYS A 128 -8.57 7.18 23.56
CA LYS A 128 -7.58 8.25 23.32
C LYS A 128 -7.83 8.96 21.99
N ARG A 129 -8.01 8.19 20.91
CA ARG A 129 -8.36 8.74 19.59
C ARG A 129 -9.60 9.62 19.67
N MET A 130 -10.69 9.11 20.25
CA MET A 130 -11.95 9.83 20.37
C MET A 130 -11.82 11.12 21.18
N VAL A 131 -11.04 11.11 22.26
CA VAL A 131 -10.78 12.31 23.07
C VAL A 131 -10.02 13.35 22.26
N TYR A 132 -8.91 13.01 21.61
CA TYR A 132 -8.13 13.96 20.81
C TYR A 132 -8.91 14.50 19.62
N SER A 133 -9.64 13.63 18.89
CA SER A 133 -10.49 14.08 17.78
C SER A 133 -11.68 14.91 18.27
N GLY A 134 -12.27 14.55 19.41
CA GLY A 134 -13.40 15.26 20.00
C GLY A 134 -13.01 16.66 20.47
N VAL A 135 -11.92 16.78 21.22
CA VAL A 135 -11.36 18.08 21.65
C VAL A 135 -11.01 18.94 20.45
N GLY A 136 -10.35 18.37 19.43
CA GLY A 136 -10.02 19.11 18.20
C GLY A 136 -11.24 19.51 17.36
N PHE A 137 -12.34 18.77 17.43
CA PHE A 137 -13.59 19.15 16.73
C PHE A 137 -14.36 20.23 17.50
N VAL A 138 -14.49 20.07 18.81
CA VAL A 138 -15.13 21.07 19.69
C VAL A 138 -14.36 22.39 19.65
N GLY A 139 -13.03 22.35 19.73
CA GLY A 139 -12.19 23.55 19.60
C GLY A 139 -12.38 24.26 18.25
N MET A 140 -12.61 23.51 17.17
CA MET A 140 -12.88 24.10 15.86
C MET A 140 -14.23 24.81 15.83
N ILE A 141 -15.28 24.23 16.43
CA ILE A 141 -16.59 24.87 16.57
C ILE A 141 -16.46 26.14 17.41
N VAL A 142 -15.77 26.08 18.54
CA VAL A 142 -15.53 27.23 19.41
C VAL A 142 -14.79 28.34 18.67
N ALA A 143 -13.76 28.01 17.87
CA ALA A 143 -13.04 28.97 17.05
C ALA A 143 -13.96 29.67 16.04
N ILE A 144 -14.85 28.92 15.38
CA ILE A 144 -15.83 29.48 14.44
C ILE A 144 -16.79 30.43 15.15
N VAL A 145 -17.35 30.01 16.29
CA VAL A 145 -18.29 30.83 17.07
C VAL A 145 -17.62 32.11 17.58
N LEU A 146 -16.41 32.03 18.13
CA LEU A 146 -15.65 33.23 18.52
C LEU A 146 -15.37 34.15 17.34
N SER A 147 -15.07 33.59 16.17
CA SER A 147 -14.85 34.37 14.95
C SER A 147 -16.09 35.16 14.51
N LEU A 148 -17.30 34.69 14.84
CA LEU A 148 -18.56 35.38 14.53
C LEU A 148 -18.93 36.43 15.61
N LEU A 149 -18.63 36.15 16.87
CA LEU A 149 -18.94 37.05 18.00
C LEU A 149 -17.99 38.26 18.09
N ILE A 150 -16.70 38.06 17.80
CA ILE A 150 -15.67 39.10 17.94
C ILE A 150 -14.85 39.19 16.64
N PRO A 151 -15.45 39.70 15.55
CA PRO A 151 -14.78 39.78 14.25
C PRO A 151 -13.58 40.74 14.25
N GLN A 152 -13.48 41.63 15.23
CA GLN A 152 -12.43 42.65 15.33
C GLN A 152 -11.04 42.05 15.67
N GLN A 153 -10.97 40.87 16.28
CA GLN A 153 -9.71 40.24 16.74
C GLN A 153 -9.54 38.83 16.14
N PRO A 154 -9.34 38.71 14.81
CA PRO A 154 -9.30 37.41 14.13
C PRO A 154 -8.09 36.55 14.54
N PHE A 155 -7.02 37.15 15.07
CA PHE A 155 -5.83 36.41 15.50
C PHE A 155 -6.12 35.39 16.60
N ILE A 156 -7.08 35.67 17.49
CA ILE A 156 -7.46 34.77 18.58
C ILE A 156 -8.17 33.53 18.03
N SER A 157 -9.15 33.72 17.14
CA SER A 157 -9.88 32.61 16.52
C SER A 157 -8.97 31.77 15.61
N ILE A 158 -8.10 32.41 14.83
CA ILE A 158 -7.12 31.72 13.98
C ILE A 158 -6.12 30.93 14.82
N GLY A 159 -5.57 31.51 15.90
CA GLY A 159 -4.67 30.82 16.81
C GLY A 159 -5.32 29.59 17.45
N LEU A 160 -6.57 29.73 17.90
CA LEU A 160 -7.35 28.62 18.46
C LEU A 160 -7.65 27.56 17.38
N MET A 161 -7.95 27.98 16.15
CA MET A 161 -8.18 27.07 15.02
C MET A 161 -6.94 26.23 14.71
N ILE A 162 -5.75 26.83 14.67
CA ILE A 162 -4.48 26.13 14.47
C ILE A 162 -4.24 25.13 15.60
N ALA A 163 -4.39 25.55 16.86
CA ALA A 163 -4.25 24.65 18.00
C ALA A 163 -5.22 23.46 17.92
N SER A 164 -6.48 23.73 17.56
CA SER A 164 -7.50 22.70 17.38
C SER A 164 -7.14 21.70 16.28
N TRP A 165 -6.59 22.18 15.18
CA TRP A 165 -6.12 21.36 14.07
C TRP A 165 -4.97 20.44 14.49
N PHE A 166 -4.02 20.91 15.31
CA PHE A 166 -2.97 20.06 15.88
C PHE A 166 -3.56 18.91 16.71
N PHE A 167 -4.54 19.17 17.56
CA PHE A 167 -5.20 18.13 18.37
C PHE A 167 -5.98 17.12 17.50
N PHE A 168 -6.71 17.62 16.49
CA PHE A 168 -7.42 16.77 15.54
C PHE A 168 -6.45 15.86 14.75
N PHE A 169 -5.35 16.43 14.26
CA PHE A 169 -4.33 15.68 13.51
C PHE A 169 -3.64 14.65 14.39
N MET A 170 -3.35 14.97 15.66
CA MET A 170 -2.81 14.02 16.61
C MET A 170 -3.75 12.82 16.81
N GLY A 171 -5.07 13.07 16.89
CA GLY A 171 -6.09 12.02 16.91
C GLY A 171 -6.04 11.12 15.67
N MET A 172 -5.94 11.69 14.46
CA MET A 172 -5.81 10.92 13.22
C MET A 172 -4.49 10.13 13.14
N ARG A 173 -3.40 10.67 13.68
CA ARG A 173 -2.11 9.99 13.70
C ARG A 173 -2.12 8.76 14.60
N ILE A 174 -2.83 8.81 15.73
CA ILE A 174 -3.04 7.66 16.61
C ILE A 174 -3.84 6.56 15.87
N ASP A 175 -4.86 6.94 15.12
CA ASP A 175 -5.69 6.01 14.33
C ASP A 175 -4.88 5.25 13.27
N THR A 176 -4.12 6.01 12.47
CA THR A 176 -3.36 5.46 11.35
C THR A 176 -2.16 4.63 11.79
N ASN A 177 -1.47 5.05 12.85
CA ASN A 177 -0.20 4.44 13.22
C ASN A 177 -0.35 3.30 14.23
N GLN A 178 -1.36 3.33 15.11
CA GLN A 178 -1.51 2.33 16.19
C GLN A 178 -2.79 1.49 16.08
N LEU A 179 -3.96 2.06 15.71
CA LEU A 179 -5.19 1.25 15.61
C LEU A 179 -5.20 0.36 14.36
N ARG A 180 -4.67 0.81 13.22
CA ARG A 180 -4.58 0.00 12.00
C ARG A 180 -3.83 -1.32 12.19
N PRO A 181 -2.58 -1.35 12.68
CA PRO A 181 -1.86 -2.61 12.85
C PRO A 181 -2.53 -3.51 13.91
N LEU A 182 -3.16 -2.93 14.93
CA LEU A 182 -3.84 -3.71 15.97
C LEU A 182 -5.06 -4.46 15.43
N ARG A 183 -5.81 -3.87 14.48
CA ARG A 183 -6.92 -4.55 13.78
C ARG A 183 -6.42 -5.64 12.84
N GLU A 184 -5.33 -5.40 12.12
CA GLU A 184 -4.69 -6.40 11.24
C GLU A 184 -4.26 -7.62 12.05
N GLN A 185 -3.54 -7.41 13.17
CA GLN A 185 -3.12 -8.50 14.05
C GLN A 185 -4.30 -9.25 14.65
N GLY A 186 -5.36 -8.54 15.04
CA GLY A 186 -6.59 -9.15 15.55
C GLY A 186 -7.27 -10.02 14.49
N TYR A 187 -7.38 -9.52 13.26
CA TYR A 187 -7.98 -10.24 12.13
C TYR A 187 -7.18 -11.50 11.78
N ASP A 188 -5.86 -11.39 11.67
CA ASP A 188 -4.99 -12.52 11.36
C ASP A 188 -5.08 -13.64 12.42
N LYS A 189 -5.19 -13.26 13.70
CA LYS A 189 -5.43 -14.23 14.79
C LYS A 189 -6.78 -14.93 14.62
N ALA A 190 -7.85 -14.20 14.30
CA ALA A 190 -9.18 -14.76 14.09
C ALA A 190 -9.22 -15.73 12.90
N VAL A 191 -8.60 -15.36 11.76
CA VAL A 191 -8.51 -16.22 10.57
C VAL A 191 -7.74 -17.51 10.87
N ARG A 192 -6.59 -17.42 11.56
CA ARG A 192 -5.81 -18.60 11.96
C ARG A 192 -6.60 -19.53 12.88
N GLN A 193 -7.35 -18.97 13.83
CA GLN A 193 -8.22 -19.77 14.70
C GLN A 193 -9.34 -20.46 13.92
N ALA A 194 -9.98 -19.76 12.97
CA ALA A 194 -11.01 -20.34 12.11
C ALA A 194 -10.45 -21.50 11.25
N GLN A 195 -9.26 -21.32 10.67
CA GLN A 195 -8.57 -22.36 9.90
C GLN A 195 -8.23 -23.59 10.77
N LYS A 196 -7.71 -23.39 11.98
CA LYS A 196 -7.43 -24.50 12.91
C LYS A 196 -8.71 -25.27 13.27
N LYS A 197 -9.82 -24.59 13.52
CA LYS A 197 -11.13 -25.22 13.79
C LYS A 197 -11.65 -26.00 12.59
N ALA A 198 -11.53 -25.45 11.38
CA ALA A 198 -11.93 -26.12 10.15
C ALA A 198 -11.10 -27.39 9.89
N ASN A 199 -9.78 -27.33 10.10
CA ASN A 199 -8.90 -28.49 9.93
C ASN A 199 -9.16 -29.57 10.98
N ARG A 200 -9.50 -29.21 12.22
CA ARG A 200 -9.92 -30.18 13.25
C ARG A 200 -11.24 -30.87 12.93
N LYS A 201 -12.18 -30.20 12.24
CA LYS A 201 -13.46 -30.80 11.81
C LYS A 201 -13.35 -31.74 10.62
N LYS A 202 -12.27 -31.64 9.84
CA LYS A 202 -12.02 -32.48 8.66
C LYS A 202 -11.26 -33.77 8.99
N LYS A 203 -10.81 -33.93 10.22
CA LYS A 203 -10.09 -35.10 10.72
C LYS A 203 -11.00 -35.86 11.67
#